data_AF-A0A920RKI6-F1
#
_entry.id   AF-A0A920RKI6-F1
#
_cell.length_a   1.000
_cell.length_b   1.000
_cell.length_c   1.000
_cell.angle_alpha   90.00
_cell.angle_beta   90.00
_cell.angle_gamma   90.00
#
_symmetry.space_group_name_H-M   'P 1'
#
loop_
_entity.id
_entity.type
_entity.pdbx_description
1 polymer ?
#
loop_
_entity_poly.entity_id
_entity_poly.type
_entity_poly.pdbx_seq_one_letter_code
_entity_poly.pdbx_strand_id
1 'polypeptide(L)' 'MRTAVVLSVVLWASPIIAADWPGFGGTPARDHHAGETLATSLHLAWSRQARHAPRPAWPRDGRMSF' A
#
# COMPACT_ATOMS: atom_id res chain seq x y z
N MET A 1 -12.52 -0.01 37.88
CA MET A 1 -13.40 -0.65 36.86
C MET A 1 -13.83 0.31 35.77
N ARG A 2 -14.40 1.48 36.08
CA ARG A 2 -14.83 2.46 35.06
C ARG A 2 -13.73 2.90 34.09
N THR A 3 -12.52 3.15 34.59
CA THR A 3 -11.34 3.50 33.77
C THR A 3 -10.91 2.39 32.83
N ALA A 4 -10.91 1.13 33.30
CA ALA A 4 -10.58 -0.03 32.49
C ALA A 4 -11.60 -0.24 31.34
N VAL A 5 -12.89 -0.07 31.63
CA VAL A 5 -13.96 -0.15 30.62
C VAL A 5 -13.80 0.94 29.57
N VAL A 6 -13.53 2.18 29.98
CA VAL A 6 -13.27 3.28 29.04
C VAL A 6 -12.04 3.00 28.17
N LEU A 7 -10.96 2.48 28.76
CA LEU A 7 -9.74 2.15 28.02
C LEU A 7 -10.00 1.05 26.97
N SER A 8 -10.74 -0.01 27.34
CA SER A 8 -11.10 -1.09 26.42
C SER A 8 -11.98 -0.60 25.27
N VAL A 9 -12.93 0.31 25.52
CA VAL A 9 -13.78 0.88 24.47
C VAL A 9 -12.96 1.72 23.49
N VAL A 10 -12.02 2.54 23.97
CA VAL A 10 -11.15 3.37 23.12
C VAL A 10 -10.23 2.51 22.24
N LEU A 11 -9.66 1.44 22.79
CA LEU A 11 -8.80 0.50 22.05
C LEU A 11 -9.58 -0.28 20.97
N TRP A 12 -10.85 -0.64 21.22
CA TRP A 12 -11.68 -1.34 20.24
C TRP A 12 -12.30 -0.43 19.18
N ALA A 13 -12.59 0.83 19.53
CA ALA A 13 -13.20 1.80 18.62
C ALA A 13 -12.19 2.49 17.69
N SER A 14 -10.88 2.28 17.89
CA SER A 14 -9.85 2.88 17.04
C SER A 14 -9.73 2.09 15.73
N PRO A 15 -10.17 2.63 14.58
CA PRO A 15 -9.93 1.95 13.32
C PRO A 15 -8.42 1.89 13.09
N ILE A 16 -7.90 0.68 12.87
CA ILE A 16 -6.56 0.50 12.34
C ILE A 16 -6.64 0.91 10.87
N ILE A 17 -6.56 2.22 10.63
CA ILE A 17 -6.40 2.77 9.28
C ILE A 17 -4.93 2.54 8.95
N ALA A 18 -4.62 1.35 8.45
CA ALA A 18 -3.34 1.12 7.81
C ALA A 18 -3.28 2.05 6.59
N ALA A 19 -2.16 2.76 6.43
CA ALA A 19 -1.86 3.52 5.22
C ALA A 19 -1.51 2.55 4.08
N ASP A 20 -2.43 1.65 3.80
CA ASP A 20 -2.26 0.62 2.79
C ASP A 20 -2.42 1.25 1.41
N TRP A 21 -1.65 0.73 0.47
CA TRP A 21 -1.84 1.03 -0.94
C TRP A 21 -2.77 -0.04 -1.53
N PRO A 22 -4.08 0.24 -1.69
CA PRO A 22 -5.09 -0.80 -1.90
C PRO A 22 -4.99 -1.47 -3.27
N GLY A 23 -4.28 -0.83 -4.22
CA GLY A 23 -4.07 -1.37 -5.55
C GLY A 23 -3.46 -0.36 -6.50
N PHE A 24 -3.24 -0.77 -7.76
CA PHE A 24 -2.72 0.12 -8.78
C PHE A 24 -3.59 1.37 -8.93
N GLY A 25 -2.98 2.55 -8.79
CA GLY A 25 -3.66 3.84 -8.89
C GLY A 25 -4.30 4.38 -7.60
N GLY A 26 -4.15 3.70 -6.46
CA GLY A 26 -4.52 4.21 -5.12
C GLY A 26 -6.01 4.27 -4.81
N THR A 27 -6.87 4.44 -5.82
CA THR A 27 -8.34 4.46 -5.70
C THR A 27 -8.98 3.51 -6.73
N PRO A 28 -10.28 3.17 -6.58
CA PRO A 28 -11.00 2.41 -7.61
C PRO A 28 -11.00 3.09 -8.98
N ALA A 29 -10.94 4.43 -9.02
CA ALA A 29 -10.83 5.22 -10.24
C ALA A 29 -9.42 5.23 -10.84
N ARG A 30 -8.40 4.77 -10.08
CA ARG A 30 -6.99 4.78 -10.45
C ARG A 30 -6.47 6.17 -10.80
N ASP A 31 -6.82 7.15 -9.96
CA ASP A 31 -6.51 8.55 -10.19
C ASP A 31 -5.05 8.92 -9.87
N HIS A 32 -4.28 8.03 -9.23
CA HIS A 32 -2.89 8.26 -8.83
C HIS A 32 -2.68 9.45 -7.89
N HIS A 33 -3.73 9.90 -7.20
CA HIS A 33 -3.65 11.03 -6.28
C HIS A 33 -3.43 10.57 -4.83
N ALA A 34 -2.49 11.24 -4.14
CA ALA A 34 -2.32 11.17 -2.70
C ALA A 34 -2.55 12.56 -2.10
N GLY A 35 -3.28 12.64 -0.99
CA GLY A 35 -3.52 13.90 -0.27
C GLY A 35 -2.35 14.36 0.61
N GLU A 36 -1.27 13.58 0.65
CA GLU A 36 -0.08 13.85 1.45
C GLU A 36 0.80 14.90 0.79
N THR A 37 1.38 15.79 1.60
CA THR A 37 2.36 16.76 1.11
C THR A 37 3.75 16.16 1.16
N LEU A 38 4.48 16.26 0.05
CA LEU A 38 5.89 15.85 -0.05
C LEU A 38 6.77 16.71 0.85
N ALA A 39 7.73 16.07 1.54
CA ALA A 39 8.74 16.78 2.31
C ALA A 39 9.68 17.59 1.40
N THR A 40 10.23 18.69 1.93
CA THR A 40 11.13 19.59 1.19
C THR A 40 12.48 18.95 0.83
N SER A 41 12.94 17.98 1.61
CA SER A 41 14.15 17.20 1.35
C SER A 41 13.83 15.72 1.45
N LEU A 42 14.21 14.96 0.43
CA LEU A 42 14.01 13.51 0.37
C LEU A 42 15.36 12.82 0.46
N HIS A 43 15.41 11.77 1.28
CA HIS A 43 16.57 10.90 1.41
C HIS A 43 16.12 9.45 1.18
N LEU A 44 17.02 8.62 0.64
CA LEU A 44 16.75 7.21 0.42
C LEU A 44 16.56 6.51 1.77
N ALA A 45 15.34 6.05 2.06
CA ALA A 45 15.05 5.31 3.29
C ALA A 45 15.54 3.86 3.22
N TRP A 46 15.30 3.18 2.09
CA TRP A 46 15.73 1.81 1.86
C TRP A 46 15.74 1.51 0.36
N SER A 47 16.48 0.47 -0.02
CA SER A 47 16.42 -0.10 -1.36
C SER A 47 16.35 -1.62 -1.27
N ARG A 48 15.73 -2.25 -2.27
CA ARG A 48 15.63 -3.71 -2.36
C ARG A 48 15.88 -4.14 -3.80
N GLN A 49 16.81 -5.06 -3.98
CA GLN A 49 16.99 -5.74 -5.26
C GLN A 49 16.18 -7.03 -5.28
N ALA A 50 15.36 -7.22 -6.32
CA ALA A 50 14.66 -8.49 -6.50
C ALA A 50 15.68 -9.58 -6.86
N ARG A 51 15.63 -10.72 -6.15
CA ARG A 51 16.52 -11.86 -6.43
C ARG A 51 16.29 -12.46 -7.82
N HIS A 52 15.07 -12.37 -8.32
CA HIS A 52 14.64 -13.02 -9.55
C HIS A 52 14.32 -11.98 -10.61
N ALA A 53 14.69 -12.29 -11.86
CA ALA A 53 14.26 -11.53 -13.00
C ALA A 53 12.72 -11.55 -13.12
N PRO A 54 12.11 -10.46 -13.62
CA PRO A 54 10.67 -10.44 -13.89
C PRO A 54 10.33 -11.57 -14.86
N ARG A 55 9.28 -12.31 -14.52
CA ARG A 55 8.69 -13.31 -15.41
C ARG A 55 7.45 -12.71 -16.06
N PRO A 56 7.15 -13.06 -17.32
CA PRO A 56 5.88 -12.68 -17.92
C PRO A 56 4.72 -13.12 -17.01
N ALA A 57 3.76 -12.22 -16.80
CA ALA A 57 2.57 -12.54 -16.01
C ALA A 57 1.70 -13.62 -16.67
N TRP A 58 1.84 -13.81 -17.98
CA TRP A 58 1.10 -14.77 -18.78
C TRP A 58 2.06 -15.65 -19.59
N PRO A 59 1.76 -16.95 -19.77
CA PRO A 59 2.48 -17.79 -20.73
C PRO A 59 2.40 -17.15 -22.11
N ARG A 60 3.55 -16.96 -22.77
CA ARG A 60 3.55 -16.59 -24.19
C ARG A 60 3.24 -17.85 -24.98
N ASP A 61 1.99 -18.00 -25.39
CA ASP A 61 1.66 -18.93 -26.49
C ASP A 61 2.36 -18.41 -27.75
N GLY A 62 2.94 -19.28 -28.57
CA GLY A 62 3.53 -18.92 -29.87
C GLY A 62 2.51 -18.29 -30.83
N ARG A 63 1.22 -18.33 -30.50
CA ARG A 63 0.13 -17.67 -31.21
C ARG A 63 -0.12 -16.20 -30.81
N MET A 64 0.47 -15.71 -29.72
CA MET A 64 0.38 -14.31 -29.32
C MET A 64 1.60 -13.56 -29.86
N SER A 65 1.43 -12.91 -31.01
CA SER A 65 2.48 -12.23 -31.78
C SER A 65 2.70 -10.76 -31.41
N PHE A 66 2.26 -10.34 -30.23
CA PHE A 66 2.45 -8.96 -29.76
C PHE A 66 3.72 -8.82 -28.91
#